data_AF-A0A1V5VS70-F1
#
_entry.id   AF-A0A1V5VS70-F1
#
_cell.length_a   1.000
_cell.length_b   1.000
_cell.length_c   1.000
_cell.angle_alpha   90.00
_cell.angle_beta   90.00
_cell.angle_gamma   90.00
#
_symmetry.space_group_name_H-M   'P 1'
#
loop_
_entity.id
_entity.type
_entity.pdbx_description
1 polymer ?
#
loop_
_entity_poly.entity_id
_entity_poly.type
_entity_poly.pdbx_seq_one_letter_code
_entity_poly.pdbx_strand_id
1 'polypeptide(L)' 'MFTLSQTSIAEFKKIYQKEYGIELSDSEANRLGLELLEFFKLIYRPIPKENKEPLLNSV' A
#
# COMPACT_ATOMS: atom_id res chain seq x y z
N MET A 1 -14.49 7.11 4.52
CA MET A 1 -13.07 7.50 4.44
C MET A 1 -12.26 6.44 5.16
N PHE A 2 -11.29 5.81 4.50
CA PHE A 2 -10.33 4.93 5.17
C PHE A 2 -9.31 5.79 5.92
N THR A 3 -8.93 5.37 7.13
CA THR A 3 -7.91 6.02 7.96
C THR A 3 -6.91 4.96 8.38
N LEU A 4 -5.65 5.34 8.49
CA LEU A 4 -4.62 4.47 9.04
C LEU A 4 -4.85 4.26 10.54
N SER A 5 -4.37 3.13 11.04
CA SER A 5 -4.32 2.89 12.48
C SER A 5 -3.34 3.86 13.14
N GLN A 6 -3.55 4.17 14.43
CA GLN A 6 -2.65 5.04 15.17
C GLN A 6 -1.21 4.50 15.22
N THR A 7 -1.05 3.18 15.32
CA THR A 7 0.27 2.53 15.25
C THR A 7 0.94 2.78 13.90
N SER A 8 0.19 2.63 12.79
CA SER A 8 0.71 2.88 11.45
C SER A 8 1.08 4.35 11.24
N ILE A 9 0.29 5.28 11.79
CA ILE A 9 0.60 6.72 11.76
C ILE A 9 1.91 7.00 12.51
N ALA A 10 2.08 6.45 13.72
CA ALA A 10 3.28 6.63 14.52
C ALA A 10 4.54 6.06 13.85
N GLU A 11 4.43 4.86 13.27
CA GLU A 11 5.53 4.25 12.52
C GLU A 11 5.90 5.04 11.27
N PHE A 12 4.89 5.49 10.50
CA PHE A 12 5.12 6.30 9.31
C PHE A 12 5.85 7.59 9.65
N LYS A 13 5.41 8.31 10.70
CA LYS A 13 6.08 9.53 11.20
C LYS A 13 7.53 9.26 11.58
N LYS A 14 7.80 8.18 12.32
CA LYS A 14 9.15 7.79 12.74
C LYS A 14 10.07 7.53 11.54
N ILE A 15 9.58 6.82 10.54
CA ILE A 15 10.35 6.53 9.32
C ILE A 15 10.58 7.84 8.55
N TYR A 16 9.53 8.64 8.34
CA TYR A 16 9.62 9.88 7.58
C TYR A 16 10.64 10.86 8.20
N GLN A 17 10.62 11.01 9.53
CA GLN A 17 11.60 11.84 10.22
C GLN A 17 13.01 11.28 10.16
N LYS A 18 13.18 9.95 10.26
CA LYS A 18 14.49 9.31 10.13
C LYS A 18 15.11 9.53 8.74
N GLU A 19 14.30 9.46 7.68
CA GLU A 19 14.79 9.52 6.30
C GLU A 19 14.89 10.96 5.78
N TYR A 20 13.99 11.87 6.20
CA TYR A 20 13.91 13.23 5.66
C TYR A 20 14.20 14.33 6.69
N GLY A 21 14.30 14.01 7.98
CA GLY A 21 14.48 14.98 9.06
C GLY A 21 13.26 15.85 9.35
N ILE A 22 12.09 15.52 8.78
CA ILE A 22 10.85 16.30 8.87
C ILE A 22 9.87 15.65 9.84
N GLU A 23 9.34 16.43 10.77
CA GLU A 23 8.22 16.03 11.62
C GLU A 23 6.89 16.25 10.92
N LEU A 24 6.01 15.25 11.00
CA LEU A 24 4.65 15.30 10.44
C LEU A 24 3.62 15.37 11.57
N SER A 25 2.53 16.07 11.34
CA SER A 25 1.30 15.90 12.11
C SER A 25 0.62 14.55 11.78
N ASP A 26 -0.29 14.12 12.64
CA ASP A 26 -1.03 12.86 12.43
C ASP A 26 -1.91 12.91 11.17
N SER A 27 -2.47 14.09 10.85
CA SER A 27 -3.27 14.28 9.64
C SER A 27 -2.42 14.21 8.37
N GLU A 28 -1.22 14.80 8.38
CA GLU A 28 -0.27 14.72 7.26
C GLU A 28 0.22 13.30 7.06
N ALA A 29 0.62 12.61 8.12
CA ALA A 29 1.06 11.22 8.06
C ALA A 29 -0.07 10.30 7.54
N ASN A 30 -1.31 10.51 7.99
CA ASN A 30 -2.45 9.76 7.49
C ASN A 30 -2.69 10.01 5.98
N ARG A 31 -2.66 11.27 5.53
CA ARG A 31 -2.83 11.61 4.11
C ARG A 31 -1.73 10.99 3.24
N LEU A 32 -0.47 11.22 3.60
CA LEU A 32 0.68 10.73 2.83
C LEU A 32 0.76 9.21 2.80
N GLY A 33 0.47 8.54 3.93
CA GLY A 33 0.44 7.08 3.98
C GLY A 33 -0.69 6.48 3.14
N LEU A 34 -1.86 7.11 3.07
CA LEU A 34 -2.94 6.68 2.18
C LEU A 34 -2.56 6.89 0.70
N GLU A 35 -1.96 8.03 0.35
CA GLU A 35 -1.45 8.30 -1.01
C GLU A 35 -0.42 7.25 -1.44
N LEU A 36 0.48 6.85 -0.54
CA LEU A 36 1.43 5.77 -0.78
C LEU A 36 0.74 4.44 -1.08
N LEU A 37 -0.26 4.06 -0.29
CA LEU A 37 -1.01 2.81 -0.49
C LEU A 37 -1.76 2.81 -1.83
N GLU A 38 -2.38 3.93 -2.21
CA GLU A 38 -3.03 4.06 -3.51
C GLU A 38 -2.03 3.93 -4.66
N PHE A 39 -0.84 4.54 -4.52
CA PHE A 39 0.23 4.38 -5.50
C PHE A 39 0.68 2.92 -5.63
N PHE A 40 0.87 2.22 -4.51
CA PHE A 40 1.24 0.80 -4.50
C PHE A 40 0.19 -0.08 -5.17
N LYS A 41 -1.11 0.20 -5.01
CA LYS A 41 -2.18 -0.55 -5.70
C LYS A 41 -2.11 -0.41 -7.22
N LEU A 42 -1.66 0.75 -7.72
CA LEU A 42 -1.52 0.98 -9.17
C LEU A 42 -0.33 0.21 -9.76
N ILE A 43 0.76 0.11 -9.01
CA ILE A 43 1.99 -0.56 -9.45
C ILE A 43 1.89 -2.07 -9.26
N TYR A 44 1.43 -2.51 -8.09
CA TYR A 44 1.32 -3.92 -7.75
C TYR A 44 0.05 -4.51 -8.35
N ARG A 45 0.05 -4.69 -9.69
CA ARG A 45 -1.00 -5.46 -10.36
C ARG A 45 -0.76 -6.94 -10.08
N PRO A 46 -1.76 -7.68 -9.56
CA PRO A 46 -1.62 -9.12 -9.42
C PRO A 46 -1.30 -9.72 -10.79
N ILE A 47 -0.29 -10.59 -10.84
CA ILE A 47 -0.02 -11.41 -12.04
C ILE A 47 -1.32 -12.15 -12.32
N PRO A 48 -1.91 -12.01 -13.53
CA PRO A 48 -3.10 -12.76 -13.90
C PRO A 48 -2.81 -14.23 -13.61
N LYS A 49 -3.65 -14.88 -12.79
CA LYS A 49 -3.59 -16.33 -12.70
C LYS A 49 -3.87 -16.82 -14.12
N GLU A 50 -2.89 -17.46 -14.76
CA GLU A 50 -3.16 -18.22 -15.98
C GLU A 50 -4.34 -19.12 -15.64
N ASN A 51 -5.46 -18.91 -16.33
CA ASN A 51 -6.55 -19.87 -16.32
C ASN A 51 -5.97 -21.13 -16.95
N LYS A 52 -5.39 -21.99 -16.11
CA LYS A 52 -5.16 -23.39 -16.45
C LYS A 52 -6.54 -24.02 -16.54
N GLU A 53 -7.23 -23.78 -17.65
CA GLU A 53 -8.29 -24.67 -18.08
C GLU A 53 -7.64 -26.06 -18.15
N PRO A 54 -8.12 -27.05 -17.37
CA PRO A 54 -7.68 -28.41 -17.58
C PRO A 54 -8.11 -28.77 -19.01
N LEU A 55 -7.14 -29.12 -19.86
CA LEU A 55 -7.39 -29.74 -21.16
C LEU A 55 -8.09 -31.09 -20.90
N LEU A 56 -9.39 -31.05 -20.66
CA LEU A 56 -10.25 -32.22 -20.73
C LEU A 56 -10.98 -32.16 -22.06
N ASN A 57 -10.70 -33.19 -22.85
CA ASN A 57 -11.34 -33.61 -24.10
C ASN A 57 -10.60 -33.20 -25.37
N SER A 58 -9.60 -34.00 -25.74
CA SER A 58 -9.37 -34.33 -27.15
C SER A 58 -9.01 -35.81 -27.30
N VAL A 59 -10.04 -36.55 -27.72
CA VAL A 59 -10.04 -37.80 -28.51
C VAL A 59 -9.62 -39.09 -27.80
#